data_AF-A0A970FW67-F1
#
_entry.id   AF-A0A970FW67-F1
#
_cell.length_a   1.000
_cell.length_b   1.000
_cell.length_c   1.000
_cell.angle_alpha   90.00
_cell.angle_beta   90.00
_cell.angle_gamma   90.00
#
_symmetry.space_group_name_H-M   'P 1'
#
loop_
_entity.id
_entity.type
_entity.pdbx_description
1 polymer ?
#
loop_
_entity_poly.entity_id
_entity_poly.type
_entity_poly.pdbx_seq_one_letter_code
_entity_poly.pdbx_strand_id
1 'polypeptide(L)'
;LRLVNILKHFAFIALINSSRVKVAENRGQEIVEKIFQKLSSDNGYKLLPEDFQSNFFLLKNEMDPKRLICDFIAGMTDRYALEFYGRLYSENPQSIFKPL
;
A
#
# COMPACT_ATOMS: atom_id res chain seq x y z
N LEU A 1 8.82 2.86 -33.01
CA LEU A 1 9.10 3.49 -31.69
C LEU A 1 8.63 4.96 -31.59
N ARG A 2 8.86 5.82 -32.61
CA ARG A 2 8.48 7.26 -32.56
C ARG A 2 6.99 7.53 -32.26
N LEU A 3 6.07 6.83 -32.93
CA LEU A 3 4.63 7.02 -32.73
C LEU A 3 4.17 6.69 -31.30
N VAL A 4 4.68 5.60 -30.73
CA VAL A 4 4.36 5.17 -29.35
C VAL A 4 4.78 6.24 -28.34
N ASN A 5 5.97 6.85 -28.52
CA ASN A 5 6.44 7.90 -27.63
C ASN A 5 5.57 9.17 -27.72
N ILE A 6 5.10 9.53 -28.93
CA ILE A 6 4.17 10.65 -29.12
C ILE A 6 2.86 10.39 -28.38
N LEU A 7 2.29 9.18 -28.50
CA LEU A 7 1.06 8.81 -27.82
C LEU A 7 1.21 8.78 -26.30
N LYS A 8 2.32 8.24 -25.78
CA LYS A 8 2.62 8.26 -24.33
C LYS A 8 2.73 9.68 -23.80
N HIS A 9 3.42 10.57 -24.53
CA HIS A 9 3.59 11.96 -24.12
C HIS A 9 2.25 12.72 -24.15
N PHE A 10 1.46 12.54 -25.20
CA PHE A 10 0.12 13.10 -25.28
C PHE A 10 -0.78 12.61 -24.13
N ALA A 11 -0.81 11.31 -23.85
CA ALA A 11 -1.57 10.74 -22.75
C ALA A 11 -1.10 11.29 -21.39
N PHE A 12 0.21 11.47 -21.21
CA PHE A 12 0.73 12.06 -19.98
C PHE A 12 0.22 13.48 -19.76
N ILE A 13 0.33 14.35 -20.77
CA ILE A 13 -0.10 15.75 -20.67
C ILE A 13 -1.62 15.85 -20.51
N ALA A 14 -2.38 15.13 -21.35
CA ALA A 14 -3.83 15.29 -21.44
C ALA A 14 -4.60 14.55 -20.33
N LEU A 15 -4.04 13.46 -19.77
CA LEU A 15 -4.77 12.58 -18.84
C LEU A 15 -4.03 12.42 -17.50
N ILE A 16 -2.79 11.93 -17.52
CA ILE A 16 -2.07 11.52 -16.30
C ILE A 16 -1.74 12.73 -15.42
N ASN A 17 -1.33 13.85 -16.03
CA ASN A 17 -0.99 15.07 -15.31
C ASN A 17 -2.21 15.96 -14.97
N SER A 18 -3.43 15.46 -15.20
CA SER A 18 -4.64 16.20 -14.84
C SER A 18 -4.83 16.24 -13.31
N SER A 19 -5.41 17.33 -12.79
CA SER A 19 -5.65 17.50 -11.35
C SER A 19 -6.45 16.34 -10.75
N ARG A 20 -7.42 15.79 -11.50
CA ARG A 20 -8.23 14.65 -11.05
C ARG A 20 -7.39 13.40 -10.79
N VAL A 21 -6.46 13.08 -11.69
CA VAL A 21 -5.57 11.92 -11.51
C VAL A 21 -4.57 12.18 -10.40
N LYS A 22 -4.04 13.41 -10.31
CA LYS A 22 -3.07 13.79 -9.26
C LYS A 22 -3.63 13.72 -7.84
N VAL A 23 -4.92 14.03 -7.64
CA VAL A 23 -5.59 13.84 -6.34
C VAL A 23 -5.64 12.37 -5.96
N ALA A 24 -6.02 11.49 -6.89
CA ALA A 24 -6.06 10.05 -6.63
C ALA A 24 -4.64 9.47 -6.39
N GLU A 25 -3.65 9.92 -7.16
CA GLU A 25 -2.22 9.55 -6.99
C GLU A 25 -1.69 9.95 -5.61
N ASN A 26 -1.94 11.20 -5.20
CA ASN A 26 -1.50 11.70 -3.89
C ASN A 26 -2.16 10.92 -2.74
N ARG A 27 -3.47 10.64 -2.85
CA ARG A 27 -4.17 9.81 -1.85
C ARG A 27 -3.61 8.39 -1.80
N GLY A 28 -3.34 7.78 -2.96
CA GLY A 28 -2.72 6.45 -3.05
C GLY A 28 -1.34 6.42 -2.39
N GLN A 29 -0.52 7.43 -2.64
CA GLN A 29 0.79 7.59 -2.00
C GLN A 29 0.67 7.68 -0.48
N GLU A 30 -0.23 8.51 0.03
CA GLU A 30 -0.47 8.66 1.47
C GLU A 30 -0.90 7.35 2.13
N ILE A 31 -1.82 6.61 1.50
CA ILE A 31 -2.30 5.31 2.00
C ILE A 31 -1.15 4.32 2.13
N VAL A 32 -0.38 4.15 1.05
CA VAL A 32 0.75 3.21 1.02
C VAL A 32 1.81 3.58 2.04
N GLU A 33 2.15 4.88 2.14
CA GLU A 33 3.12 5.40 3.09
C GLU A 33 2.70 5.13 4.54
N LYS A 34 1.45 5.45 4.89
CA LYS A 34 0.94 5.23 6.25
C LYS A 34 0.87 3.75 6.61
N ILE A 35 0.41 2.89 5.70
CA ILE A 35 0.43 1.43 5.92
C ILE A 35 1.87 0.96 6.20
N PHE A 36 2.83 1.35 5.34
CA PHE A 36 4.22 0.96 5.49
C PHE A 36 4.82 1.42 6.82
N GLN A 37 4.60 2.70 7.19
CA GLN A 37 5.06 3.26 8.45
C GLN A 37 4.46 2.52 9.65
N LYS A 38 3.17 2.19 9.60
CA LYS A 38 2.49 1.47 10.69
C LYS A 38 3.04 0.06 10.86
N LEU A 39 3.20 -0.68 9.77
CA LEU A 39 3.74 -2.04 9.79
C LEU A 39 5.22 -2.08 10.18
N SER A 40 5.98 -1.03 9.83
CA SER A 40 7.40 -0.89 10.19
C SER A 40 7.64 -0.40 11.62
N SER A 41 6.59 0.05 12.32
CA SER A 41 6.68 0.51 13.70
C SER A 41 6.93 -0.64 14.68
N ASP A 42 7.27 -0.32 15.92
CA ASP A 42 7.47 -1.35 16.94
C ASP A 42 6.19 -2.17 17.14
N ASN A 43 6.32 -3.50 17.16
CA ASN A 43 5.21 -4.46 17.13
C ASN A 43 4.26 -4.37 15.91
N GLY A 44 4.60 -3.63 14.86
CA GLY A 44 3.78 -3.48 13.66
C GLY A 44 3.53 -4.80 12.91
N TYR A 45 4.44 -5.77 13.04
CA TYR A 45 4.28 -7.11 12.47
C TYR A 45 3.00 -7.81 12.96
N LYS A 46 2.50 -7.52 14.16
CA LYS A 46 1.27 -8.12 14.71
C LYS A 46 0.00 -7.75 13.92
N LEU A 47 0.09 -6.73 13.08
CA LEU A 47 -1.01 -6.26 12.23
C LEU A 47 -1.02 -6.96 10.86
N LEU A 48 0.02 -7.75 10.55
CA LEU A 48 0.07 -8.59 9.36
C LEU A 48 -0.84 -9.81 9.53
N PRO A 49 -1.30 -10.44 8.44
CA PRO A 49 -1.89 -11.77 8.48
C PRO A 49 -0.94 -12.84 9.06
N GLU A 50 -1.48 -13.93 9.60
CA GLU A 50 -0.73 -14.95 10.35
C GLU A 50 0.40 -15.63 9.57
N ASP A 51 0.20 -15.85 8.27
CA ASP A 51 1.20 -16.38 7.35
C ASP A 51 2.38 -15.41 7.19
N PHE A 52 2.11 -14.11 7.04
CA PHE A 52 3.14 -13.08 7.01
C PHE A 52 3.83 -12.89 8.36
N GLN A 53 3.10 -12.99 9.48
CA GLN A 53 3.71 -12.97 10.81
C GLN A 53 4.72 -14.10 10.99
N SER A 54 4.34 -15.32 10.60
CA SER A 54 5.21 -16.50 10.68
C SER A 54 6.50 -16.28 9.87
N ASN A 55 6.37 -15.77 8.65
CA ASN A 55 7.51 -15.44 7.79
C ASN A 55 8.39 -14.32 8.37
N PHE A 56 7.81 -13.32 9.03
CA PHE A 56 8.56 -12.23 9.66
C PHE A 56 9.57 -12.74 10.68
N PHE A 57 9.17 -13.72 11.52
CA PHE A 57 10.07 -14.30 12.52
C PHE A 57 11.14 -15.20 11.91
N LEU A 58 10.79 -15.98 10.90
CA LEU A 58 11.73 -16.85 10.20
C LEU A 58 12.81 -16.05 9.47
N LEU A 59 12.42 -14.97 8.81
CA LEU A 59 13.30 -14.19 7.93
C LEU A 59 14.08 -13.10 8.67
N LYS A 60 13.76 -12.81 9.94
CA LYS A 60 14.38 -11.71 10.70
C LYS A 60 15.91 -11.76 10.74
N ASN A 61 16.50 -12.96 10.65
CA ASN A 61 17.95 -13.16 10.66
C ASN A 61 18.58 -13.20 9.27
N GLU A 62 17.79 -13.36 8.21
CA GLU A 62 18.26 -13.55 6.83
C GLU A 62 18.02 -12.31 5.95
N MET A 63 17.01 -11.50 6.27
CA MET A 63 16.59 -10.38 5.44
C MET A 63 15.96 -9.25 6.27
N ASP A 64 16.08 -8.02 5.78
CA ASP A 64 15.40 -6.87 6.37
C ASP A 64 13.88 -7.13 6.40
N PRO A 65 13.23 -7.15 7.58
CA PRO A 65 11.79 -7.38 7.68
C PRO A 65 10.94 -6.36 6.92
N LYS A 66 11.50 -5.18 6.59
CA LYS A 66 10.85 -4.20 5.70
C LYS A 66 10.59 -4.76 4.31
N ARG A 67 11.40 -5.70 3.81
CA ARG A 67 11.18 -6.32 2.51
C ARG A 67 9.88 -7.10 2.48
N LEU A 68 9.61 -7.88 3.54
CA LEU A 68 8.36 -8.62 3.69
C LEU A 68 7.15 -7.67 3.72
N ILE A 69 7.29 -6.53 4.39
CA ILE A 69 6.24 -5.49 4.42
C ILE A 69 6.00 -4.93 3.00
N CYS A 70 7.06 -4.65 2.23
CA CYS A 70 6.92 -4.20 0.85
C CYS A 70 6.21 -5.24 -0.02
N ASP A 71 6.59 -6.52 0.10
CA ASP A 71 5.99 -7.60 -0.68
C ASP A 71 4.50 -7.78 -0.30
N PHE A 72 4.15 -7.65 0.98
CA PHE A 72 2.76 -7.65 1.46
C PHE A 72 1.95 -6.49 0.86
N ILE A 73 2.47 -5.26 0.91
CA ILE A 73 1.79 -4.07 0.38
C ILE A 73 1.65 -4.14 -1.15
N ALA A 74 2.70 -4.56 -1.85
CA ALA A 74 2.68 -4.71 -3.31
C ALA A 74 1.72 -5.83 -3.78
N GLY A 75 1.43 -6.82 -2.93
CA GLY A 75 0.45 -7.87 -3.19
C GLY A 75 -1.01 -7.43 -2.99
N MET A 76 -1.26 -6.23 -2.47
CA MET A 76 -2.62 -5.73 -2.27
C MET A 76 -3.27 -5.28 -3.58
N THR A 77 -4.58 -5.47 -3.68
CA THR A 77 -5.40 -4.72 -4.65
C THR A 77 -5.74 -3.34 -4.09
N ASP A 78 -6.06 -2.37 -4.94
CA ASP A 78 -6.48 -1.02 -4.52
C ASP A 78 -7.62 -1.07 -3.48
N ARG A 79 -8.62 -1.92 -3.71
CA ARG A 79 -9.74 -2.11 -2.76
C ARG A 79 -9.25 -2.63 -1.42
N TYR A 80 -8.38 -3.63 -1.42
CA TYR A 80 -7.84 -4.19 -0.19
C TYR A 80 -6.97 -3.18 0.56
N ALA A 81 -6.12 -2.42 -0.12
CA ALA A 81 -5.30 -1.38 0.49
C ALA A 81 -6.16 -0.30 1.18
N LEU A 82 -7.25 0.13 0.54
CA LEU A 82 -8.23 1.06 1.12
C LEU A 82 -8.91 0.47 2.37
N GLU A 83 -9.36 -0.79 2.31
CA GLU A 83 -9.98 -1.46 3.46
C GLU A 83 -8.99 -1.64 4.62
N PHE A 84 -7.75 -2.05 4.33
CA PHE A 84 -6.69 -2.27 5.32
C PHE A 84 -6.31 -0.95 6.00
N TYR A 85 -6.09 0.10 5.21
CA TYR A 85 -5.88 1.46 5.71
C TYR A 85 -7.04 1.93 6.60
N GLY A 86 -8.29 1.71 6.17
CA GLY A 86 -9.47 2.03 6.94
C GLY A 86 -9.55 1.30 8.29
N ARG A 87 -9.12 0.03 8.36
CA ARG A 87 -9.02 -0.74 9.62
C ARG A 87 -7.95 -0.16 10.55
N LEU A 88 -6.82 0.31 10.01
CA LEU A 88 -5.72 0.85 10.80
C LEU A 88 -5.98 2.26 11.37
N TYR A 89 -6.70 3.11 10.61
CA TYR A 89 -6.83 4.53 10.91
C TYR A 89 -8.27 5.01 11.13
N SER A 90 -9.26 4.13 11.09
CA SER A 90 -10.67 4.42 11.41
C SER A 90 -11.28 5.58 10.59
N GLU A 91 -11.15 5.58 9.27
CA GLU A 91 -11.80 6.61 8.42
C GLU A 91 -13.32 6.41 8.21
N ASN A 92 -13.95 5.41 8.86
CA ASN A 92 -15.40 5.27 9.12
C ASN A 92 -15.68 3.91 9.81
N PRO A 93 -15.41 3.74 11.11
CA PRO A 93 -15.52 2.44 11.76
C PRO A 93 -16.99 2.11 12.07
N GLN A 94 -17.55 1.09 11.39
CA GLN A 94 -18.81 0.46 11.80
C GLN A 94 -18.61 -0.43 13.05
N SER A 95 -17.38 -0.88 13.32
CA SER A 95 -16.97 -1.64 14.50
C SER A 95 -15.45 -1.63 14.66
N ILE A 96 -14.96 -1.62 15.90
CA ILE A 96 -13.53 -1.78 16.25
C ILE A 96 -13.05 -3.21 15.93
N PHE A 97 -13.96 -4.18 15.95
CA PHE A 97 -13.67 -5.58 15.68
C PHE A 97 -14.20 -5.95 14.30
N LYS A 98 -13.30 -5.96 13.31
CA LYS A 98 -13.52 -6.62 12.02
C LYS A 98 -12.48 -7.75 11.92
N PRO A 99 -12.89 -9.03 11.78
CA PRO A 99 -11.94 -10.12 11.61
C PRO A 99 -11.10 -9.90 10.34
N LEU A 100 -9.83 -10.34 10.39
CA LEU A 100 -8.87 -10.20 9.30
C LEU A 100 -9.38 -10.84 8.02
#